data_AF-A0A7S2NQN9-F1
#
_entry.id   AF-A0A7S2NQN9-F1
#
_cell.length_a   1.000
_cell.length_b   1.000
_cell.length_c   1.000
_cell.angle_alpha   90.00
_cell.angle_beta   90.00
_cell.angle_gamma   90.00
#
_symmetry.space_group_name_H-M   'P 1'
#
loop_
_entity.id
_entity.type
_entity.pdbx_description
1 polymer ?
#
loop_
_entity_poly.entity_id
_entity_poly.type
_entity_poly.pdbx_seq_one_letter_code
_entity_poly.pdbx_strand_id
1 'polypeptide(L)'
;AFKVQTWLVRLMTERLLGGGLGIPPPLLSRTYQVLSDGTAAAVQARKISHVEFPFALRQLLAVLLTVFSILAPMCIAAFMESPPLVSIISFFVLLGYVALNETARELEQPFGLDANDLELTLFQKDFNSKLAQLFDLSAPDLGYAVSTRLADSFSEASVP
;
A
#
# COMPACT_ATOMS: atom_id res chain seq x y z
N ALA A 1 5.74 -3.44 14.54
CA ALA A 1 6.72 -3.85 13.51
C ALA A 1 7.96 -4.51 14.13
N PHE A 2 8.83 -3.76 14.83
CA PHE A 2 10.14 -4.28 15.29
C PHE A 2 10.10 -5.56 16.16
N LYS A 3 9.15 -5.66 17.11
CA LYS A 3 9.01 -6.85 17.97
C LYS A 3 8.74 -8.13 17.16
N VAL A 4 7.81 -8.07 16.20
CA VAL A 4 7.42 -9.20 15.35
C VAL A 4 8.57 -9.63 14.46
N GLN A 5 9.27 -8.68 13.84
CA GLN A 5 10.47 -8.97 13.04
C GLN A 5 11.54 -9.68 13.87
N THR A 6 11.78 -9.23 15.09
CA THR A 6 12.77 -9.85 15.99
C THR A 6 12.39 -11.30 16.31
N TRP A 7 11.11 -11.58 16.57
CA TRP A 7 10.64 -12.96 16.80
C TRP A 7 10.84 -13.84 15.58
N LEU A 8 10.52 -13.34 14.37
CA LEU A 8 10.72 -14.08 13.12
C LEU A 8 12.19 -14.37 12.85
N VAL A 9 13.07 -13.37 12.99
CA VAL A 9 14.53 -13.53 12.80
C VAL A 9 15.10 -14.55 13.79
N ARG A 10 14.71 -14.48 15.06
CA ARG A 10 15.16 -15.42 16.10
C ARG A 10 14.73 -16.85 15.75
N LEU A 11 13.46 -17.05 15.39
CA LEU A 11 12.94 -18.37 15.05
C LEU A 11 13.62 -18.97 13.81
N MET A 12 13.91 -18.16 12.78
CA MET A 12 14.69 -18.63 11.63
C MET A 12 16.13 -18.99 12.01
N THR A 13 16.77 -18.20 12.89
CA THR A 13 18.13 -18.46 13.36
C THR A 13 18.20 -19.74 14.19
N GLU A 14 17.26 -19.94 15.11
CA GLU A 14 17.15 -21.16 15.91
C GLU A 14 16.95 -22.40 15.03
N ARG A 15 16.10 -22.31 14.00
CA ARG A 15 15.89 -23.42 13.05
C ARG A 15 17.09 -23.69 12.16
N LEU A 16 17.86 -22.67 11.80
CA LEU A 16 19.12 -22.84 11.09
C LEU A 16 20.15 -23.60 11.94
N LEU A 17 20.35 -23.16 13.19
CA LEU A 17 21.28 -23.81 14.13
C LEU A 17 20.87 -25.25 14.46
N GLY A 18 19.56 -25.49 14.54
CA GLY A 18 18.99 -26.83 14.72
C GLY A 18 19.00 -27.71 13.46
N GLY A 19 19.55 -27.26 12.34
CA GLY A 19 19.63 -28.03 11.08
C GLY A 19 18.30 -28.19 10.33
N GLY A 20 17.24 -27.48 10.74
CA GLY A 20 15.91 -27.54 10.10
C GLY A 20 15.80 -26.74 8.80
N LEU A 21 16.81 -25.95 8.44
CA LEU A 21 16.87 -25.15 7.22
C LEU A 21 18.08 -25.59 6.38
N GLY A 22 17.92 -26.66 5.60
CA GLY A 22 18.93 -27.19 4.66
C GLY A 22 19.07 -26.36 3.38
N ILE A 23 19.12 -25.03 3.49
CA ILE A 23 19.08 -24.08 2.37
C ILE A 23 20.48 -23.44 2.22
N PRO A 24 21.01 -23.24 1.00
CA PRO A 24 22.31 -22.62 0.81
C PRO A 24 22.34 -21.15 1.33
N PRO A 25 23.48 -20.67 1.86
CA PRO A 25 23.58 -19.35 2.50
C PRO A 25 23.05 -18.15 1.69
N PRO A 26 23.23 -18.08 0.35
CA PRO A 26 22.70 -16.96 -0.43
C PRO A 26 21.17 -16.86 -0.42
N LEU A 27 20.47 -18.00 -0.46
CA LEU A 27 19.00 -18.03 -0.41
C LEU A 27 18.47 -17.66 0.97
N LEU A 28 19.17 -18.10 2.01
CA LEU A 28 18.84 -17.72 3.39
C LEU A 28 19.04 -16.21 3.63
N SER A 29 20.11 -15.61 3.11
CA SER A 29 20.31 -14.16 3.20
C SER A 29 19.15 -13.40 2.55
N ARG A 30 18.65 -13.89 1.42
CA ARG A 30 17.51 -13.29 0.72
C ARG A 30 16.21 -13.32 1.54
N THR A 31 15.95 -14.39 2.30
CA THR A 31 14.73 -14.42 3.15
C THR A 31 14.79 -13.39 4.27
N TYR A 32 15.97 -13.17 4.87
CA TYR A 32 16.18 -12.09 5.85
C TYR A 32 16.01 -10.69 5.23
N GLN A 33 16.46 -10.50 3.99
CA GLN A 33 16.26 -9.24 3.25
C GLN A 33 14.77 -8.97 3.03
N VAL A 34 14.00 -9.94 2.53
CA VAL A 34 12.55 -9.77 2.31
C VAL A 34 11.82 -9.44 3.63
N LEU A 35 12.23 -10.05 4.74
CA LEU A 35 11.67 -9.74 6.06
C LEU A 35 12.02 -8.31 6.53
N SER A 36 13.24 -7.84 6.21
CA SER A 36 13.66 -6.46 6.44
C SER A 36 12.84 -5.47 5.61
N ASP A 37 12.63 -5.77 4.32
CA ASP A 37 11.84 -4.96 3.39
C ASP A 37 10.38 -4.85 3.87
N GLY A 38 9.79 -5.94 4.37
CA GLY A 38 8.45 -5.91 4.97
C GLY A 38 8.37 -4.97 6.19
N THR A 39 9.42 -4.92 7.00
CA THR A 39 9.48 -3.98 8.13
C THR A 39 9.67 -2.54 7.67
N ALA A 40 10.51 -2.31 6.66
CA ALA A 40 10.68 -1.00 6.06
C ALA A 40 9.36 -0.47 5.48
N ALA A 41 8.62 -1.30 4.75
CA ALA A 41 7.30 -0.96 4.22
C ALA A 41 6.29 -0.60 5.34
N ALA A 42 6.25 -1.36 6.43
CA ALA A 42 5.41 -1.05 7.58
C ALA A 42 5.78 0.30 8.23
N VAL A 43 7.07 0.64 8.27
CA VAL A 43 7.53 1.95 8.78
C VAL A 43 7.15 3.08 7.81
N GLN A 44 7.22 2.87 6.49
CA GLN A 44 6.77 3.88 5.52
C GLN A 44 5.26 4.14 5.63
N ALA A 45 4.45 3.09 5.73
CA ALA A 45 3.01 3.24 5.98
C ALA A 45 2.73 4.02 7.28
N ARG A 46 3.51 3.74 8.33
CA ARG A 46 3.44 4.47 9.60
C ARG A 46 3.81 5.95 9.48
N LYS A 47 4.72 6.33 8.58
CA LYS A 47 5.02 7.75 8.32
C LYS A 47 3.81 8.44 7.70
N ILE A 48 3.20 7.82 6.69
CA ILE A 48 2.00 8.36 6.04
C ILE A 48 0.87 8.53 7.07
N SER A 49 0.70 7.59 8.01
CA SER A 49 -0.35 7.69 9.02
C SER A 49 -0.10 8.73 10.13
N HIS A 50 1.14 9.13 10.37
CA HIS A 50 1.50 10.05 11.48
C HIS A 50 1.94 11.43 11.02
N VAL A 51 2.36 11.57 9.77
CA VAL A 51 2.74 12.86 9.20
C VAL A 51 1.50 13.49 8.61
N GLU A 52 0.81 14.26 9.45
CA GLU A 52 -0.36 15.02 9.04
C GLU A 52 0.05 16.25 8.21
N PHE A 53 -0.85 16.71 7.35
CA PHE A 53 -0.69 17.98 6.67
C PHE A 53 -0.49 19.13 7.69
N PRO A 54 0.45 20.07 7.48
CA PRO A 54 0.77 21.07 8.47
C PRO A 54 -0.46 21.89 8.89
N PHE A 55 -0.76 21.88 10.20
CA PHE A 55 -1.95 22.53 10.76
C PHE A 55 -2.08 24.00 10.33
N ALA A 56 -0.98 24.76 10.35
CA ALA A 56 -0.98 26.17 9.95
C ALA A 56 -1.43 26.37 8.49
N LEU A 57 -1.04 25.47 7.58
CA LEU A 57 -1.46 25.52 6.17
C LEU A 57 -2.94 25.15 6.03
N ARG A 58 -3.42 24.16 6.80
CA ARG A 58 -4.85 23.81 6.82
C ARG A 58 -5.72 25.00 7.25
N GLN A 59 -5.30 25.72 8.29
CA GLN A 59 -6.01 26.92 8.76
C GLN A 59 -5.97 28.04 7.71
N LEU A 60 -4.81 28.26 7.08
CA LEU A 60 -4.67 29.26 6.02
C LEU A 60 -5.59 28.95 4.83
N LEU A 61 -5.63 27.70 4.36
CA LEU A 61 -6.51 27.27 3.27
C LEU A 61 -7.99 27.49 3.62
N ALA A 62 -8.41 27.16 4.84
CA ALA A 62 -9.78 27.39 5.29
C ALA A 62 -10.15 28.89 5.28
N VAL A 63 -9.25 29.76 5.75
CA VAL A 63 -9.45 31.22 5.71
C VAL A 63 -9.51 31.72 4.27
N LEU A 64 -8.56 31.30 3.42
CA LEU A 64 -8.52 31.71 2.01
C LEU A 64 -9.78 31.27 1.25
N LEU A 65 -10.25 30.04 1.47
CA LEU A 65 -11.47 29.53 0.84
C LEU A 65 -12.72 30.29 1.32
N THR A 66 -12.75 30.68 2.59
CA THR A 66 -13.82 31.52 3.16
C THR A 66 -13.83 32.92 2.55
N VAL A 67 -12.66 33.54 2.36
CA VAL A 67 -12.56 34.85 1.70
C VAL A 67 -12.94 34.72 0.21
N PHE A 68 -12.45 33.67 -0.45
CA PHE A 68 -12.78 33.38 -1.85
C PHE A 68 -14.27 33.16 -2.07
N SER A 69 -14.97 32.53 -1.12
CA SER A 69 -16.42 32.30 -1.23
C SER A 69 -17.25 33.58 -1.27
N ILE A 70 -16.71 34.68 -0.75
CA ILE A 70 -17.33 36.02 -0.78
C ILE A 70 -16.83 36.81 -1.99
N LEU A 71 -15.52 36.82 -2.23
CA LEU A 71 -14.93 37.65 -3.29
C LEU A 71 -15.24 37.14 -4.70
N ALA A 72 -15.30 35.82 -4.91
CA ALA A 72 -15.60 35.25 -6.21
C ALA A 72 -16.97 35.68 -6.77
N PRO A 73 -18.10 35.54 -6.04
CA PRO A 73 -19.38 36.03 -6.53
C PRO A 73 -19.43 37.55 -6.70
N MET A 74 -18.75 38.32 -5.84
CA MET A 74 -18.63 39.78 -6.01
C MET A 74 -17.93 40.15 -7.31
N CYS A 75 -16.84 39.46 -7.66
CA CYS A 75 -16.12 39.68 -8.91
C CYS A 75 -16.99 39.29 -10.11
N ILE A 76 -17.67 38.14 -10.07
CA ILE A 76 -18.55 37.68 -11.18
C ILE A 76 -19.68 38.69 -11.40
N ALA A 77 -20.31 39.18 -10.32
CA ALA A 77 -21.35 40.19 -10.39
C ALA A 77 -20.87 41.53 -10.99
N ALA A 78 -19.59 41.87 -10.86
CA ALA A 78 -19.02 43.09 -11.43
C ALA A 78 -18.81 43.00 -12.96
N PHE A 79 -18.70 41.80 -13.53
CA PHE A 79 -18.44 41.59 -14.97
C PHE A 79 -19.66 41.10 -15.76
N MET A 80 -20.75 40.72 -15.09
CA MET A 80 -21.94 40.18 -15.72
C MET A 80 -23.20 40.96 -15.34
N GLU A 81 -23.99 41.31 -16.35
CA GLU A 81 -25.21 42.10 -16.15
C GLU A 81 -26.43 41.25 -15.75
N SER A 82 -26.43 39.94 -16.05
CA SER A 82 -27.58 39.06 -15.84
C SER A 82 -27.53 38.38 -14.46
N PRO A 83 -28.41 38.75 -13.51
CA PRO A 83 -28.43 38.17 -12.17
C PRO A 83 -28.57 36.63 -12.10
N PRO A 84 -29.42 35.97 -12.93
CA PRO A 84 -29.53 34.51 -12.86
C PRO A 84 -28.25 33.80 -13.31
N LEU A 85 -27.53 34.32 -14.31
CA LEU A 85 -26.26 33.72 -14.75
C LEU A 85 -25.16 33.93 -13.72
N VAL A 86 -25.09 35.10 -13.07
CA VAL A 86 -24.15 35.37 -11.96
C VAL A 86 -24.30 34.33 -10.86
N SER A 87 -25.53 34.05 -10.45
CA SER A 87 -25.82 33.06 -9.39
C SER A 87 -25.38 31.66 -9.78
N ILE A 88 -25.75 31.21 -10.99
CA ILE A 88 -25.42 29.86 -11.49
C ILE A 88 -23.90 29.68 -11.62
N ILE A 89 -23.21 30.64 -12.24
CA ILE A 89 -21.76 30.54 -12.45
C ILE A 89 -21.02 30.59 -11.11
N SER A 90 -21.41 31.50 -10.21
CA SER A 90 -20.81 31.58 -8.87
C SER A 90 -21.00 30.28 -8.09
N PHE A 91 -22.18 29.65 -8.17
CA PHE A 91 -22.44 28.36 -7.54
C PHE A 91 -21.47 27.28 -8.02
N PHE A 92 -21.32 27.11 -9.34
CA PHE A 92 -20.42 26.09 -9.88
C PHE A 92 -18.94 26.37 -9.60
N VAL A 93 -18.53 27.63 -9.61
CA VAL A 93 -17.15 28.02 -9.22
C VAL A 93 -16.90 27.64 -7.77
N LEU A 94 -17.78 28.04 -6.84
CA LEU A 94 -17.61 27.72 -5.43
C LEU A 94 -17.70 26.22 -5.15
N LEU A 95 -18.64 25.53 -5.79
CA LEU A 95 -18.78 24.08 -5.69
C LEU A 95 -17.47 23.39 -6.10
N GLY A 96 -16.84 23.81 -7.20
CA GLY A 96 -15.58 23.23 -7.65
C GLY A 96 -14.44 23.38 -6.64
N TYR A 97 -14.27 24.57 -6.07
CA TYR A 97 -13.20 24.82 -5.08
C TYR A 97 -13.47 24.13 -3.74
N VAL A 98 -14.72 24.11 -3.27
CA VAL A 98 -15.09 23.40 -2.04
C VAL A 98 -14.93 21.90 -2.23
N ALA A 99 -15.43 21.34 -3.34
CA ALA A 99 -15.29 19.91 -3.64
C ALA A 99 -13.81 19.51 -3.70
N LEU A 100 -12.96 20.31 -4.37
CA LEU A 100 -11.52 20.04 -4.41
C LEU A 100 -10.88 20.03 -3.02
N ASN A 101 -11.23 21.00 -2.17
CA ASN A 101 -10.72 21.06 -0.79
C ASN A 101 -11.16 19.85 0.05
N GLU A 102 -12.42 19.45 -0.07
CA GLU A 102 -12.95 18.28 0.65
C GLU A 102 -12.32 16.97 0.15
N THR A 103 -12.15 16.81 -1.17
CA THR A 103 -11.43 15.66 -1.74
C THR A 103 -9.98 15.62 -1.27
N ALA A 104 -9.28 16.76 -1.22
CA ALA A 104 -7.93 16.83 -0.68
C ALA A 104 -7.91 16.40 0.80
N ARG A 105 -8.91 16.81 1.59
CA ARG A 105 -9.05 16.41 3.00
C ARG A 105 -9.25 14.91 3.17
N GLU A 106 -10.06 14.26 2.33
CA GLU A 106 -10.22 12.80 2.35
C GLU A 106 -8.88 12.09 2.04
N LEU A 107 -8.16 12.58 1.03
CA LEU A 107 -6.86 12.01 0.63
C LEU A 107 -5.75 12.16 1.69
N GLU A 108 -5.91 13.07 2.66
CA GLU A 108 -4.96 13.21 3.78
C GLU A 108 -5.01 12.03 4.77
N GLN A 109 -6.10 11.26 4.83
CA GLN A 109 -6.28 10.15 5.79
C GLN A 109 -6.56 8.79 5.12
N PRO A 110 -5.65 8.26 4.29
CA PRO A 110 -5.91 7.08 3.47
C PRO A 110 -6.15 5.76 4.23
N PHE A 111 -5.91 5.75 5.54
CA PHE A 111 -6.06 4.57 6.42
C PHE A 111 -7.23 4.72 7.41
N GLY A 112 -8.20 5.56 7.08
CA GLY A 112 -9.40 5.77 7.90
C GLY A 112 -10.42 4.63 7.77
N LEU A 113 -11.70 4.99 7.96
CA LEU A 113 -12.84 4.08 7.90
C LEU A 113 -13.93 4.58 6.92
N ASP A 114 -13.60 5.59 6.11
CA ASP A 114 -14.50 6.16 5.12
C ASP A 114 -14.56 5.26 3.87
N ALA A 115 -15.58 5.47 3.03
CA ALA A 115 -15.83 4.62 1.87
C ALA A 115 -14.71 4.65 0.82
N ASN A 116 -13.93 5.73 0.78
CA ASN A 116 -12.82 5.93 -0.16
C ASN A 116 -11.45 5.55 0.44
N ASP A 117 -11.41 5.04 1.66
CA ASP A 117 -10.17 4.64 2.33
C ASP A 117 -9.69 3.26 1.87
N LEU A 118 -8.42 2.95 2.17
CA LEU A 118 -7.87 1.63 1.90
C LEU A 118 -8.58 0.55 2.73
N GLU A 119 -9.04 -0.50 2.05
CA GLU A 119 -9.63 -1.68 2.69
C GLU A 119 -8.57 -2.56 3.39
N LEU A 120 -8.02 -2.08 4.50
CA LEU A 120 -6.96 -2.77 5.25
C LEU A 120 -7.38 -4.18 5.73
N THR A 121 -8.68 -4.39 5.97
CA THR A 121 -9.22 -5.70 6.36
C THR A 121 -9.14 -6.72 5.23
N LEU A 122 -9.36 -6.29 3.99
CA LEU A 122 -9.20 -7.15 2.80
C LEU A 122 -7.73 -7.51 2.61
N PHE A 123 -6.82 -6.53 2.72
CA PHE A 123 -5.38 -6.79 2.62
C PHE A 123 -4.88 -7.80 3.67
N GLN A 124 -5.38 -7.72 4.90
CA GLN A 124 -5.04 -8.69 5.93
C GLN A 124 -5.62 -10.08 5.64
N LYS A 125 -6.85 -10.17 5.11
CA LYS A 125 -7.46 -11.45 4.70
C LYS A 125 -6.66 -12.10 3.58
N ASP A 126 -6.25 -11.33 2.57
CA ASP A 126 -5.44 -11.83 1.45
C ASP A 126 -4.06 -12.29 1.93
N PHE A 127 -3.43 -11.54 2.84
CA PHE A 127 -2.17 -11.96 3.45
C PHE A 127 -2.32 -13.28 4.22
N ASN A 128 -3.37 -13.42 5.02
CA ASN A 128 -3.65 -14.65 5.76
C ASN A 128 -3.94 -15.83 4.83
N SER A 129 -4.67 -15.60 3.73
CA SER A 129 -4.94 -16.62 2.70
C SER A 129 -3.65 -17.12 2.06
N LYS A 130 -2.73 -16.22 1.70
CA LYS A 130 -1.42 -16.58 1.16
C LYS A 130 -0.60 -17.40 2.16
N LEU A 131 -0.62 -17.03 3.45
CA LEU A 131 0.04 -17.81 4.50
C LEU A 131 -0.59 -19.20 4.67
N ALA A 132 -1.92 -19.31 4.59
CA ALA A 132 -2.62 -20.57 4.67
C ALA A 132 -2.22 -21.52 3.52
N GLN A 133 -2.05 -20.99 2.31
CA GLN A 133 -1.59 -21.75 1.14
C GLN A 133 -0.17 -22.30 1.31
N LEU A 134 0.70 -21.67 2.12
CA LEU A 134 2.04 -22.20 2.40
C LEU A 134 2.02 -23.52 3.21
N PHE A 135 0.90 -23.85 3.87
CA PHE A 135 0.73 -25.12 4.57
C PHE A 135 0.26 -26.25 3.64
N ASP A 136 -0.21 -25.92 2.44
CA ASP A 136 -0.51 -26.91 1.42
C ASP A 136 0.80 -27.36 0.75
N LEU A 137 1.27 -28.53 1.14
CA LEU A 137 2.49 -29.13 0.60
C LEU A 137 2.20 -29.99 -0.64
N SER A 138 0.96 -30.00 -1.15
CA SER A 138 0.63 -30.74 -2.36
C SER A 138 1.39 -30.14 -3.55
N ALA A 139 2.19 -30.97 -4.23
CA ALA A 139 2.82 -30.57 -5.47
C ALA A 139 1.74 -30.59 -6.57
N PRO A 140 1.53 -29.51 -7.32
CA PRO A 140 0.62 -29.54 -8.45
C PRO A 140 1.15 -30.54 -9.48
N ASP A 141 0.30 -31.45 -9.95
CA ASP A 141 0.63 -32.31 -11.09
C ASP A 141 0.74 -31.42 -12.34
N LEU A 142 1.96 -31.20 -12.80
CA LEU A 142 2.23 -30.33 -13.93
C LEU A 142 1.93 -30.99 -15.28
N GLY A 143 1.52 -32.27 -15.30
CA GLY A 143 1.05 -32.97 -16.50
C GLY A 143 2.12 -33.17 -17.58
N TYR A 144 3.37 -32.76 -17.35
CA TYR A 144 4.48 -33.07 -18.24
C TYR A 144 5.20 -34.34 -17.76
N ALA A 145 5.27 -35.34 -18.63
CA ALA A 145 6.15 -36.48 -18.44
C ALA A 145 7.60 -35.99 -18.59
N VAL A 146 8.44 -36.23 -17.58
CA VAL A 146 9.90 -36.08 -17.74
C VAL A 146 10.32 -37.00 -18.88
N SER A 147 10.82 -36.43 -19.99
CA SER A 147 11.36 -37.23 -21.08
C SER A 147 12.56 -38.01 -20.54
N THR A 148 12.43 -39.34 -20.48
CA THR A 148 13.41 -40.32 -19.98
C THR A 148 14.79 -40.20 -20.64
N ARG A 149 14.90 -39.48 -21.78
CA ARG A 149 16.16 -39.24 -22.49
C ARG A 149 17.20 -38.44 -21.68
N LEU A 150 16.78 -37.60 -20.72
CA LEU A 150 17.72 -36.88 -19.86
C LEU A 150 18.21 -37.76 -18.70
N ALA A 151 17.39 -38.67 -18.18
CA ALA A 151 17.78 -39.58 -17.10
C ALA A 151 18.88 -40.57 -17.56
N ASP A 152 18.81 -41.05 -18.80
CA ASP A 152 19.82 -41.97 -19.34
C ASP A 152 21.18 -41.28 -19.55
N SER A 153 21.19 -39.98 -19.91
CA SER A 153 22.43 -39.21 -20.12
C SER A 153 23.22 -38.92 -18.84
N PHE A 154 22.55 -38.85 -17.68
CA PHE A 154 23.22 -38.72 -16.37
C PHE A 154 23.66 -40.06 -15.79
N SER A 155 23.04 -41.17 -16.20
CA SER A 155 23.44 -42.53 -15.85
C SER A 155 24.72 -42.94 -16.59
N GLU A 156 24.79 -42.70 -17.91
CA GLU A 156 25.98 -43.02 -18.72
C GLU A 156 27.23 -42.22 -18.34
N ALA A 157 27.09 -41.03 -17.75
CA ALA A 157 28.21 -40.24 -17.27
C ALA A 157 28.76 -40.68 -15.89
N SER A 158 28.17 -41.72 -15.26
CA SER A 158 28.44 -42.11 -13.86
C SER A 158 29.00 -43.52 -13.65
N VAL A 159 29.48 -44.19 -14.69
CA VAL A 159 30.12 -45.51 -14.60
C VAL A 159 31.45 -45.47 -15.38
N PRO A 160 32.57 -45.95 -14.79
CA PRO A 160 33.66 -45.16 -14.19
C PRO A 160 34.69 -44.58 -15.17
#